data_AF-A0A6L5Q9V0-F1
#
_entry.id   AF-A0A6L5Q9V0-F1
#
_cell.length_a   1.000
_cell.length_b   1.000
_cell.length_c   1.000
_cell.angle_alpha   90.00
_cell.angle_beta   90.00
_cell.angle_gamma   90.00
#
_symmetry.space_group_name_H-M   'P 1'
#
loop_
_entity.id
_entity.type
_entity.pdbx_description
1 polymer ?
#
loop_
_entity_poly.entity_id
_entity_poly.type
_entity_poly.pdbx_seq_one_letter_code
_entity_poly.pdbx_strand_id
1 'polypeptide(L)'
;MGSLRLHIENKKRNQELRNICLYSIAKTVSIFGSSMYSFALGLYVLHITGSALNFAITLILGTIPMIVMNPFAGVIADKVDKKKLVVCMDLLSGCLLVTVYILSSYYGLNLFIIYTTTFLMTVFTTFFGIGLEAAKPNIVSKKRLMSINSISKIIDSVSLILGPMLGGIVFAV
;
A
#
# COMPACT_ATOMS: atom_id res chain seq x y z
N MET A 1 -0.57 43.71 -15.20
CA MET A 1 -1.10 42.94 -14.05
C MET A 1 -1.68 41.56 -14.42
N GLY A 2 -2.23 41.33 -15.63
CA GLY A 2 -2.79 40.02 -16.03
C GLY A 2 -1.77 38.89 -16.24
N SER A 3 -0.58 39.18 -16.78
CA SER A 3 0.46 38.18 -17.06
C SER A 3 1.02 37.51 -15.79
N LEU A 4 1.15 38.26 -14.69
CA LEU A 4 1.68 37.75 -13.42
C LEU A 4 0.70 36.77 -12.74
N ARG A 5 -0.62 37.05 -12.82
CA ARG A 5 -1.67 36.18 -12.28
C ARG A 5 -1.73 34.84 -13.02
N LEU A 6 -1.66 34.87 -14.35
CA LEU A 6 -1.60 33.66 -15.18
C LEU A 6 -0.37 32.79 -14.86
N HIS A 7 0.78 33.42 -14.59
CA HIS A 7 2.00 32.70 -14.24
C HIS A 7 1.89 31.97 -12.89
N ILE A 8 1.30 32.63 -11.88
CA ILE A 8 1.08 32.04 -10.54
C ILE A 8 0.08 30.88 -10.61
N GLU A 9 -1.02 31.03 -11.34
CA GLU A 9 -2.01 29.97 -11.55
C GLU A 9 -1.41 28.76 -12.27
N ASN A 10 -0.60 28.99 -13.32
CA ASN A 10 0.09 27.91 -14.03
C ASN A 10 1.09 27.17 -13.14
N LYS A 11 1.87 27.90 -12.32
CA LYS A 11 2.81 27.28 -11.38
C LYS A 11 2.10 26.42 -10.34
N LYS A 12 1.01 26.92 -9.75
CA LYS A 12 0.19 26.18 -8.79
C LYS A 12 -0.43 24.93 -9.43
N ARG A 13 -0.97 25.06 -10.65
CA ARG A 13 -1.52 23.95 -11.44
C ARG A 13 -0.49 22.85 -11.67
N ASN A 14 0.73 23.21 -12.09
CA ASN A 14 1.81 22.25 -12.35
C ASN A 14 2.24 21.54 -11.06
N GLN A 15 2.25 22.25 -9.92
CA GLN A 15 2.55 21.64 -8.63
C GLN A 15 1.48 20.63 -8.19
N GLU A 16 0.19 20.94 -8.37
CA GLU A 16 -0.90 20.00 -8.07
C GLU A 16 -0.84 18.76 -8.97
N LEU A 17 -0.57 18.93 -10.27
CA LEU A 17 -0.41 17.81 -11.19
C LEU A 17 0.76 16.91 -10.79
N ARG A 18 1.89 17.51 -10.42
CA ARG A 18 3.05 16.76 -9.91
C ARG A 18 2.71 16.00 -8.63
N ASN A 19 1.99 16.64 -7.69
CA ASN A 19 1.58 15.99 -6.45
C ASN A 19 0.63 14.81 -6.71
N ILE A 20 -0.32 14.96 -7.65
CA ILE A 20 -1.21 13.87 -8.07
C ILE A 20 -0.39 12.74 -8.68
N CYS A 21 0.58 13.04 -9.55
CA CYS A 21 1.45 12.02 -10.15
C CYS A 21 2.25 11.25 -9.09
N LEU A 22 2.90 11.96 -8.16
CA LEU A 22 3.65 11.35 -7.06
C LEU A 22 2.76 10.50 -6.15
N TYR A 23 1.56 11.01 -5.81
CA TYR A 23 0.55 10.27 -5.06
C TYR A 23 0.15 8.98 -5.78
N SER A 24 -0.13 9.06 -7.08
CA SER A 24 -0.58 7.93 -7.88
C SER A 24 0.51 6.86 -7.99
N ILE A 25 1.77 7.25 -8.22
CA ILE A 25 2.89 6.31 -8.29
C ILE A 25 3.06 5.59 -6.94
N ALA A 26 3.09 6.34 -5.84
CA ALA A 26 3.21 5.75 -4.51
C ALA A 26 2.05 4.79 -4.22
N LYS A 27 0.80 5.23 -4.44
CA LYS A 27 -0.38 4.40 -4.20
C LYS A 27 -0.37 3.13 -5.05
N THR A 28 -0.07 3.27 -6.34
CA THR A 28 0.01 2.13 -7.26
C THR A 28 1.05 1.15 -6.78
N VAL A 29 2.30 1.56 -6.57
CA VAL A 29 3.38 0.64 -6.17
C VAL A 29 3.03 -0.09 -4.86
N SER A 30 2.62 0.63 -3.82
CA SER A 30 2.39 0.03 -2.51
C SER A 30 1.16 -0.86 -2.48
N ILE A 31 0.01 -0.44 -3.03
CA ILE A 31 -1.23 -1.25 -2.99
C ILE A 31 -1.13 -2.43 -3.94
N PHE A 32 -0.58 -2.22 -5.14
CA PHE A 32 -0.39 -3.28 -6.11
C PHE A 32 0.57 -4.34 -5.59
N GLY A 33 1.74 -3.91 -5.07
CA GLY A 33 2.73 -4.81 -4.48
C GLY A 33 2.18 -5.59 -3.29
N SER A 34 1.39 -4.94 -2.44
CA SER A 34 0.75 -5.60 -1.29
C SER A 34 -0.29 -6.64 -1.73
N SER A 35 -1.09 -6.32 -2.75
CA SER A 35 -2.07 -7.26 -3.29
C SER A 35 -1.42 -8.47 -3.95
N MET A 36 -0.33 -8.25 -4.68
CA MET A 36 0.50 -9.30 -5.27
C MET A 36 1.12 -10.19 -4.18
N TYR A 37 1.74 -9.58 -3.17
CA TYR A 37 2.36 -10.25 -2.04
C TYR A 37 1.36 -11.14 -1.28
N SER A 38 0.21 -10.60 -0.89
CA SER A 38 -0.80 -11.36 -0.12
C SER A 38 -1.31 -12.58 -0.88
N PHE A 39 -1.52 -12.45 -2.19
CA PHE A 39 -1.99 -13.56 -3.00
C PHE A 39 -0.90 -14.62 -3.22
N ALA A 40 0.31 -14.19 -3.62
CA ALA A 40 1.43 -15.08 -3.88
C ALA A 40 1.83 -15.87 -2.62
N LEU A 41 1.89 -15.22 -1.45
CA LEU A 41 2.20 -15.92 -0.21
C LEU A 41 1.09 -16.84 0.26
N GLY A 42 -0.18 -16.48 0.04
CA GLY A 42 -1.29 -17.41 0.28
C GLY A 42 -1.10 -18.70 -0.53
N LEU A 43 -0.88 -18.58 -1.84
CA LEU A 43 -0.64 -19.73 -2.71
C LEU A 43 0.61 -20.52 -2.30
N TYR A 44 1.69 -19.83 -1.93
CA TYR A 44 2.91 -20.50 -1.45
C TYR A 44 2.64 -21.35 -0.20
N VAL A 45 1.93 -20.80 0.78
CA VAL A 45 1.53 -21.54 1.99
C VAL A 45 0.68 -22.76 1.65
N LEU A 46 -0.28 -22.61 0.73
CA LEU A 46 -1.11 -23.72 0.28
C LEU A 46 -0.25 -24.79 -0.41
N HIS A 47 0.69 -24.39 -1.25
CA HIS A 47 1.58 -25.30 -1.97
C HIS A 47 2.49 -26.10 -1.04
N ILE A 48 3.15 -25.45 -0.08
CA ILE A 48 4.10 -26.14 0.81
C ILE A 48 3.42 -26.99 1.88
N THR A 49 2.21 -26.62 2.32
CA THR A 49 1.52 -27.31 3.42
C THR A 49 0.43 -28.28 2.96
N GLY A 50 -0.10 -28.12 1.74
CA GLY A 50 -1.29 -28.82 1.27
C GLY A 50 -2.56 -28.53 2.07
N SER A 51 -2.54 -27.55 2.97
CA SER A 51 -3.60 -27.31 3.95
C SER A 51 -4.39 -26.03 3.65
N ALA A 52 -5.68 -26.19 3.34
CA ALA A 52 -6.61 -25.08 3.18
C ALA A 52 -6.74 -24.24 4.47
N LEU A 53 -6.51 -24.84 5.64
CA LEU A 53 -6.55 -24.13 6.92
C LEU A 53 -5.40 -23.13 7.05
N ASN A 54 -4.16 -23.53 6.70
CA ASN A 54 -3.00 -22.64 6.76
C ASN A 54 -3.11 -21.49 5.74
N PHE A 55 -3.70 -21.77 4.58
CA PHE A 55 -4.07 -20.75 3.61
C PHE A 55 -5.08 -19.75 4.20
N ALA A 56 -6.18 -20.24 4.79
CA ALA A 56 -7.19 -19.40 5.41
C ALA A 56 -6.62 -18.53 6.55
N ILE A 57 -5.74 -19.08 7.38
CA ILE A 57 -5.03 -18.33 8.44
C ILE A 57 -4.24 -17.17 7.84
N THR A 58 -3.56 -17.39 6.70
CA THR A 58 -2.81 -16.34 6.00
C THR A 58 -3.74 -15.20 5.54
N LEU A 59 -4.90 -15.53 4.99
CA LEU A 59 -5.91 -14.54 4.60
C LEU A 59 -6.47 -13.77 5.80
N ILE A 60 -6.69 -14.46 6.92
CA ILE A 60 -7.15 -13.87 8.19
C ILE A 60 -6.12 -12.87 8.71
N LEU A 61 -4.83 -13.22 8.70
CA LEU A 61 -3.74 -12.31 9.05
C LEU A 61 -3.62 -11.13 8.08
N GLY A 62 -4.05 -11.31 6.83
CA GLY A 62 -4.19 -10.23 5.85
C GLY A 62 -5.31 -9.23 6.16
N THR A 63 -6.36 -9.67 6.87
CA THR A 63 -7.64 -8.93 6.96
C THR A 63 -7.98 -8.45 8.38
N ILE A 64 -7.91 -9.34 9.37
CA ILE A 64 -8.29 -9.01 10.75
C ILE A 64 -7.40 -7.92 11.35
N PRO A 65 -6.06 -7.96 11.21
CA PRO A 65 -5.21 -6.90 11.72
C PRO A 65 -5.54 -5.54 11.09
N MET A 66 -5.90 -5.50 9.80
CA MET A 66 -6.32 -4.26 9.14
C MET A 66 -7.57 -3.67 9.80
N ILE A 67 -8.59 -4.50 10.05
CA ILE A 67 -9.83 -4.07 10.71
C ILE A 67 -9.54 -3.53 12.11
N VAL A 68 -8.72 -4.25 12.88
CA VAL A 68 -8.37 -3.86 14.24
C VAL A 68 -7.52 -2.59 14.25
N MET A 69 -6.59 -2.44 13.31
CA MET A 69 -5.64 -1.32 13.27
C MET A 69 -6.21 -0.05 12.64
N ASN A 70 -7.23 -0.13 11.79
CA ASN A 70 -7.87 1.03 11.15
C ASN A 70 -8.21 2.19 12.10
N PRO A 71 -8.90 2.00 13.25
CA PRO A 71 -9.20 3.10 14.16
C PRO A 71 -7.93 3.74 14.76
N PHE A 72 -6.93 2.92 15.12
CA PHE A 72 -5.65 3.42 15.65
C PHE A 72 -4.87 4.19 14.59
N ALA A 73 -4.87 3.69 13.36
CA ALA A 73 -4.26 4.36 12.21
C ALA A 73 -4.90 5.72 11.95
N GLY A 74 -6.22 5.84 12.09
CA GLY A 74 -6.93 7.12 12.00
C GLY A 74 -6.47 8.12 13.06
N VAL A 75 -6.51 7.73 14.34
CA VAL A 75 -6.08 8.59 15.45
C VAL A 75 -4.63 9.05 15.30
N ILE A 76 -3.75 8.17 14.83
CA ILE A 76 -2.33 8.50 14.61
C ILE A 76 -2.19 9.43 13.40
N ALA A 77 -2.84 9.13 12.27
CA ALA A 77 -2.80 9.95 11.05
C ALA A 77 -3.31 11.38 11.28
N ASP A 78 -4.26 11.57 12.20
CA ASP A 78 -4.74 12.89 12.58
C ASP A 78 -3.67 13.71 13.33
N LYS A 79 -2.88 13.07 14.19
CA LYS A 79 -1.88 13.72 15.06
C LYS A 79 -0.53 13.96 14.40
N VAL A 80 -0.10 13.10 13.47
CA VAL A 80 1.23 13.19 12.86
C VAL A 80 1.20 13.86 11.48
N ASP A 81 2.37 14.21 10.96
CA ASP A 81 2.53 14.63 9.57
C ASP A 81 2.22 13.45 8.64
N LYS A 82 1.20 13.60 7.79
CA LYS A 82 0.68 12.57 6.90
C LYS A 82 1.76 12.11 5.90
N LYS A 83 2.60 13.03 5.41
CA LYS A 83 3.69 12.71 4.50
C LYS A 83 4.74 11.85 5.19
N LYS A 84 5.12 12.20 6.43
CA LYS A 84 6.09 11.42 7.21
C LYS A 84 5.55 10.04 7.54
N LEU A 85 4.26 9.93 7.89
CA LEU A 85 3.62 8.65 8.17
C LEU A 85 3.67 7.72 6.96
N VAL A 86 3.22 8.21 5.79
CA VAL A 86 3.21 7.44 4.54
C VAL A 86 4.62 6.98 4.17
N VAL A 87 5.60 7.88 4.17
CA VAL A 87 6.98 7.53 3.81
C VAL A 87 7.58 6.53 4.79
N CYS A 88 7.33 6.69 6.10
CA CYS A 88 7.85 5.78 7.11
C CYS A 88 7.27 4.37 6.94
N MET A 89 5.95 4.25 6.78
CA MET A 89 5.30 2.94 6.60
C MET A 89 5.73 2.24 5.31
N ASP A 90 5.93 2.99 4.23
CA ASP A 90 6.38 2.44 2.95
C ASP A 90 7.84 1.94 3.04
N LEU A 91 8.72 2.71 3.69
CA LEU A 91 10.11 2.30 3.97
C LEU A 91 10.16 1.08 4.89
N LEU A 92 9.34 1.03 5.95
CA LEU A 92 9.25 -0.12 6.83
C LEU A 92 8.77 -1.37 6.09
N SER A 93 7.80 -1.22 5.17
CA SER A 93 7.33 -2.31 4.31
C SER A 93 8.44 -2.82 3.40
N GLY A 94 9.18 -1.92 2.73
CA GLY A 94 10.32 -2.28 1.90
C GLY A 94 11.43 -2.98 2.69
N CYS A 95 11.83 -2.43 3.85
CA CYS A 95 12.83 -3.04 4.73
C CYS A 95 12.39 -4.42 5.23
N LEU A 96 11.11 -4.59 5.56
CA LEU A 96 10.57 -5.87 6.00
C LEU A 96 10.67 -6.92 4.88
N LEU A 97 10.28 -6.57 3.65
CA LEU A 97 10.38 -7.49 2.51
C LEU A 97 11.84 -7.86 2.19
N VAL A 98 12.77 -6.88 2.24
CA VAL A 98 14.20 -7.15 2.07
C VAL A 98 14.73 -8.07 3.17
N THR A 99 14.33 -7.83 4.41
CA THR A 99 14.72 -8.68 5.56
C THR A 99 14.24 -10.12 5.36
N VAL A 100 13.00 -10.30 4.91
CA VAL A 100 12.43 -11.62 4.64
C VAL A 100 13.13 -12.32 3.49
N TYR A 101 13.47 -11.60 2.43
CA TYR A 101 14.26 -12.15 1.32
C TYR A 101 15.64 -12.63 1.75
N ILE A 102 16.34 -11.84 2.59
CA ILE A 102 17.63 -12.23 3.14
C ILE A 102 17.45 -13.48 4.02
N LEU A 103 16.49 -13.46 4.94
CA LEU A 103 16.26 -14.55 5.88
C LEU A 103 15.88 -15.86 5.17
N SER A 104 15.04 -15.78 4.13
CA SER A 104 14.63 -16.93 3.34
C SER A 104 15.79 -17.53 2.54
N SER A 105 16.76 -16.72 2.13
CA SER A 105 17.95 -17.18 1.40
C SER A 105 18.89 -18.00 2.28
N TYR A 106 18.93 -17.75 3.60
CA TYR A 106 19.80 -18.49 4.54
C TYR A 106 19.09 -19.66 5.22
N TYR A 107 17.82 -19.49 5.62
CA TYR A 107 17.11 -20.45 6.49
C TYR A 107 15.88 -21.09 5.83
N GLY A 108 15.56 -20.71 4.59
CA GLY A 108 14.32 -21.08 3.94
C GLY A 108 13.11 -20.27 4.43
N LEU A 109 12.02 -20.32 3.67
CA LEU A 109 10.77 -19.63 4.01
C LEU A 109 9.86 -20.57 4.82
N ASN A 110 9.78 -20.36 6.14
CA ASN A 110 8.91 -21.15 7.02
C ASN A 110 7.59 -20.41 7.31
N LEU A 111 6.60 -21.15 7.84
CA LEU A 111 5.28 -20.61 8.16
C LEU A 111 5.32 -19.47 9.18
N PHE A 112 6.23 -19.53 10.15
CA PHE A 112 6.36 -18.50 11.18
C PHE A 112 6.77 -17.15 10.55
N ILE A 113 7.78 -17.16 9.68
CA ILE A 113 8.24 -15.97 8.95
C ILE A 113 7.09 -15.43 8.10
N ILE A 114 6.35 -16.29 7.40
CA ILE A 114 5.23 -15.88 6.55
C ILE A 114 4.13 -15.22 7.39
N TYR A 115 3.71 -15.82 8.50
CA TYR A 115 2.64 -15.29 9.34
C TYR A 115 3.02 -13.96 10.00
N THR A 116 4.23 -13.87 10.55
CA THR A 116 4.73 -12.62 11.13
C THR A 116 4.84 -11.52 10.08
N THR A 117 5.38 -11.83 8.91
CA THR A 117 5.54 -10.84 7.84
C THR A 117 4.20 -10.39 7.30
N THR A 118 3.27 -11.30 7.03
CA THR A 118 1.91 -10.95 6.58
C THR A 118 1.20 -10.06 7.59
N PHE A 119 1.27 -10.39 8.88
CA PHE A 119 0.72 -9.53 9.94
C PHE A 119 1.33 -8.12 9.90
N LEU A 120 2.66 -8.01 9.89
CA LEU A 120 3.34 -6.70 9.90
C LEU A 120 3.08 -5.90 8.63
N MET A 121 3.11 -6.54 7.46
CA MET A 121 2.75 -5.91 6.18
C MET A 121 1.33 -5.37 6.22
N THR A 122 0.37 -6.14 6.74
CA THR A 122 -1.02 -5.66 6.90
C THR A 122 -1.10 -4.44 7.81
N VAL A 123 -0.36 -4.43 8.92
CA VAL A 123 -0.30 -3.25 9.80
C VAL A 123 0.27 -2.05 9.01
N PHE A 124 1.44 -2.17 8.40
CA PHE A 124 2.10 -1.04 7.72
C PHE A 124 1.26 -0.49 6.57
N THR A 125 0.69 -1.37 5.75
CA THR A 125 -0.17 -0.99 4.62
C THR A 125 -1.47 -0.32 5.08
N THR A 126 -2.02 -0.69 6.24
CA THR A 126 -3.17 -0.02 6.85
C THR A 126 -2.83 1.44 7.22
N PHE A 127 -1.73 1.65 7.93
CA PHE A 127 -1.26 2.99 8.29
C PHE A 127 -0.90 3.84 7.07
N PHE A 128 -0.24 3.22 6.08
CA PHE A 128 0.05 3.84 4.79
C PHE A 128 -1.25 4.32 4.12
N GLY A 129 -2.23 3.43 3.97
CA GLY A 129 -3.51 3.73 3.30
C GLY A 129 -4.26 4.88 3.96
N ILE A 130 -4.41 4.84 5.28
CA ILE A 130 -5.09 5.91 6.04
C ILE A 130 -4.32 7.23 5.94
N GLY A 131 -2.99 7.20 6.10
CA GLY A 131 -2.15 8.39 5.96
C GLY A 131 -2.22 9.02 4.57
N LEU A 132 -2.29 8.20 3.53
CA LEU A 132 -2.35 8.62 2.13
C LEU A 132 -3.71 9.27 1.81
N GLU A 133 -4.81 8.67 2.29
CA GLU A 133 -6.16 9.23 2.13
C GLU A 133 -6.30 10.56 2.90
N ALA A 134 -5.77 10.65 4.13
CA ALA A 134 -5.76 11.87 4.93
C ALA A 134 -4.86 12.98 4.33
N ALA A 135 -3.87 12.63 3.50
CA ALA A 135 -2.99 13.59 2.85
C ALA A 135 -3.66 14.32 1.67
N LYS A 136 -4.70 13.75 1.04
CA LYS A 136 -5.33 14.29 -0.19
C LYS A 136 -5.73 15.77 -0.09
N PRO A 137 -6.40 16.23 0.98
CA PRO A 137 -6.79 17.65 1.11
C PRO A 137 -5.60 18.61 1.18
N ASN A 138 -4.42 18.13 1.57
CA ASN A 138 -3.21 18.94 1.71
C ASN A 138 -2.38 19.03 0.42
N ILE A 139 -2.60 18.11 -0.53
CA ILE A 139 -1.80 18.01 -1.76
C ILE A 139 -2.47 18.64 -2.98
N VAL A 140 -3.80 18.79 -2.97
CA VAL A 140 -4.58 19.36 -4.08
C VAL A 140 -5.68 20.31 -3.58
N SER A 141 -6.04 21.29 -4.41
CA SER A 141 -7.21 22.13 -4.13
C SER A 141 -8.52 21.37 -4.15
N LYS A 142 -9.56 21.93 -3.49
CA LYS A 142 -10.92 21.36 -3.47
C LYS A 142 -11.46 20.99 -4.86
N LYS A 143 -11.15 21.78 -5.89
CA LYS A 143 -11.56 21.53 -7.28
C LYS A 143 -11.02 20.21 -7.84
N ARG A 144 -9.85 19.76 -7.36
CA ARG A 144 -9.17 18.54 -7.81
C ARG A 144 -9.36 17.34 -6.88
N LEU A 145 -10.03 17.51 -5.73
CA LEU A 145 -10.30 16.40 -4.81
C LEU A 145 -11.13 15.28 -5.46
N MET A 146 -12.10 15.64 -6.30
CA MET A 146 -12.85 14.65 -7.06
C MET A 146 -11.95 13.88 -8.02
N SER A 147 -11.06 14.57 -8.76
CA SER A 147 -10.13 13.94 -9.70
C SER A 147 -9.16 12.97 -9.02
N ILE A 148 -8.53 13.37 -7.90
CA ILE A 148 -7.61 12.47 -7.18
C ILE A 148 -8.34 11.28 -6.55
N ASN A 149 -9.60 11.44 -6.13
CA ASN A 149 -10.43 10.34 -5.65
C ASN A 149 -10.79 9.36 -6.77
N SER A 150 -11.15 9.85 -7.96
CA SER A 150 -11.38 8.99 -9.13
C SER A 150 -10.13 8.19 -9.50
N ILE A 151 -8.97 8.85 -9.57
CA ILE A 151 -7.69 8.17 -9.84
C ILE A 151 -7.39 7.12 -8.76
N SER A 152 -7.60 7.48 -7.49
CA SER A 152 -7.41 6.54 -6.37
C SER A 152 -8.26 5.29 -6.51
N LYS A 153 -9.53 5.44 -6.89
CA LYS A 153 -10.44 4.30 -7.10
C LYS A 153 -10.03 3.44 -8.28
N ILE A 154 -9.57 4.04 -9.38
CA ILE A 154 -9.02 3.29 -10.51
C ILE A 154 -7.81 2.46 -10.05
N ILE A 155 -6.88 3.05 -9.30
CA ILE A 155 -5.72 2.33 -8.76
C ILE A 155 -6.16 1.16 -7.87
N ASP A 156 -7.12 1.39 -6.95
CA ASP A 156 -7.64 0.35 -6.07
C ASP A 156 -8.26 -0.81 -6.87
N SER A 157 -9.12 -0.51 -7.84
CA SER A 157 -9.79 -1.51 -8.69
C SER A 157 -8.81 -2.29 -9.57
N VAL A 158 -7.84 -1.60 -10.19
CA VAL A 158 -6.83 -2.23 -11.03
C VAL A 158 -5.93 -3.12 -10.19
N SER A 159 -5.52 -2.67 -9.00
CA SER A 159 -4.67 -3.44 -8.09
C SER A 159 -5.38 -4.70 -7.56
N LEU A 160 -6.68 -4.61 -7.29
CA LEU A 160 -7.48 -5.74 -6.83
C LEU A 160 -7.55 -6.89 -7.85
N ILE A 161 -7.54 -6.57 -9.15
CA ILE A 161 -7.62 -7.55 -10.22
C ILE A 161 -6.23 -8.02 -10.64
N LEU A 162 -5.37 -7.06 -11.02
CA LEU A 162 -4.06 -7.35 -11.59
C LEU A 162 -3.04 -7.80 -10.53
N GLY A 163 -3.16 -7.35 -9.29
CA GLY A 163 -2.26 -7.75 -8.20
C GLY A 163 -2.25 -9.26 -7.98
N PRO A 164 -3.41 -9.90 -7.70
CA PRO A 164 -3.50 -11.35 -7.58
C PRO A 164 -3.08 -12.09 -8.86
N MET A 165 -3.47 -11.59 -10.04
CA MET A 165 -3.07 -12.20 -11.31
C MET A 165 -1.55 -12.25 -11.47
N LEU A 166 -0.85 -11.13 -11.27
CA LEU A 166 0.61 -11.10 -11.36
C LEU A 166 1.25 -11.88 -10.22
N GLY A 167 0.68 -11.87 -9.02
CA GLY A 167 1.16 -12.67 -7.89
C GLY A 167 1.12 -14.17 -8.17
N GLY A 168 0.05 -14.63 -8.82
CA GLY A 168 -0.06 -16.01 -9.28
C GLY A 168 0.98 -16.36 -10.35
N ILE A 169 1.23 -15.47 -11.31
CA ILE A 169 2.25 -15.66 -12.34
C ILE A 169 3.65 -15.73 -11.71
N VAL A 170 3.99 -14.81 -10.80
CA VAL A 170 5.29 -14.81 -10.11
C VAL A 170 5.46 -16.03 -9.22
N PHE A 171 4.40 -16.56 -8.63
CA PHE A 171 4.47 -17.83 -7.91
C PHE A 171 4.68 -19.03 -8.84
N ALA A 172 4.13 -18.99 -10.06
CA ALA A 172 4.20 -20.09 -11.02
C ALA A 172 5.54 -20.20 -11.77
N VAL A 173 6.31 -19.11 -11.84
CA VAL A 173 7.64 -19.02 -12.47
C VAL A 173 8.73 -19.25 -11.43
#